data_AF-J8B2D8-F1
#
_entry.id   AF-J8B2D8-F1
#
_cell.length_a   1.000
_cell.length_b   1.000
_cell.length_c   1.000
_cell.angle_alpha   90.00
_cell.angle_beta   90.00
_cell.angle_gamma   90.00
#
_symmetry.space_group_name_H-M   'P 1'
#
loop_
_entity.id
_entity.type
_entity.pdbx_description
1 polymer ?
#
loop_
_entity_poly.entity_id
_entity_poly.type
_entity_poly.pdbx_seq_one_letter_code
_entity_poly.pdbx_strand_id
1 'polypeptide(L)'
;MIPLDLYKESMRIGLKEALEIAESEEAKAIYFEYDLDNEWDSQFYICDDYMFLEEDDEDWASDWTDEIEGPSLGELADIYGENGFDSDKRAVGITLCLIARTVCSFISACSGVQSSIPICIGFHDQDPIMRTGRD
;
A
#
# COMPACT_ATOMS: atom_id res chain seq x y z
N MET A 1 -6.31 -2.05 21.12
CA MET A 1 -6.15 -1.52 19.76
C MET A 1 -4.65 -1.51 19.48
N ILE A 2 -4.22 -2.13 18.38
CA ILE A 2 -2.79 -2.24 18.03
C ILE A 2 -2.23 -0.82 17.78
N PRO A 3 -1.15 -0.39 18.47
CA PRO A 3 -0.48 0.88 18.19
C PRO A 3 0.13 0.87 16.79
N LEU A 4 -0.05 1.94 16.01
CA LEU A 4 0.38 2.02 14.61
C LEU A 4 1.54 3.01 14.38
N ASP A 5 2.12 3.58 15.44
CA ASP A 5 3.08 4.69 15.27
C ASP A 5 4.42 4.23 14.72
N LEU A 6 4.92 3.07 15.15
CA LEU A 6 6.13 2.47 14.56
C LEU A 6 5.89 2.01 13.11
N TYR A 7 4.72 1.45 12.84
CA TYR A 7 4.30 1.04 11.50
C TYR A 7 4.30 2.25 10.53
N LYS A 8 3.69 3.37 10.93
CA LYS A 8 3.69 4.63 10.16
C LYS A 8 5.10 5.21 9.98
N GLU A 9 5.95 5.14 11.01
CA GLU A 9 7.31 5.67 10.93
C GLU A 9 8.14 4.88 9.93
N SER A 10 8.09 3.55 10.01
CA SER A 10 8.79 2.66 9.08
C SER A 10 8.30 2.85 7.65
N MET A 11 6.99 3.00 7.46
CA MET A 11 6.39 3.32 6.17
C MET A 11 6.88 4.66 5.61
N ARG A 12 7.05 5.69 6.47
CA ARG A 12 7.59 6.98 6.03
C ARG A 12 9.04 6.87 5.59
N ILE A 13 9.84 6.06 6.26
CA ILE A 13 11.24 5.80 5.89
C ILE A 13 11.29 5.14 4.51
N GLY A 14 10.55 4.04 4.31
CA GLY A 14 10.47 3.35 3.02
C GLY A 14 9.96 4.25 1.89
N LEU A 15 8.91 5.04 2.14
CA LEU A 15 8.39 6.00 1.16
C LEU A 15 9.43 7.05 0.75
N LYS A 16 10.25 7.54 1.70
CA LYS A 16 11.30 8.51 1.39
C LYS A 16 12.37 7.92 0.47
N GLU A 17 12.75 6.67 0.72
CA GLU A 17 13.70 5.94 -0.13
C GLU A 17 13.11 5.66 -1.52
N ALA A 18 11.86 5.18 -1.56
CA ALA A 18 11.15 4.94 -2.82
C ALA A 18 11.05 6.21 -3.68
N LEU A 19 10.79 7.37 -3.06
CA LEU A 19 10.76 8.66 -3.77
C LEU A 19 12.12 9.04 -4.35
N GLU A 20 13.20 8.86 -3.60
CA GLU A 20 14.56 9.17 -4.07
C GLU A 20 14.92 8.32 -5.30
N ILE A 21 14.56 7.03 -5.29
CA ILE A 21 14.78 6.11 -6.43
C ILE A 21 13.87 6.48 -7.60
N ALA A 22 12.57 6.64 -7.36
CA ALA A 22 11.59 6.99 -8.39
C ALA A 22 11.94 8.28 -9.14
N GLU A 23 12.42 9.31 -8.43
CA GLU A 23 12.90 10.55 -9.03
C GLU A 23 14.16 10.35 -9.88
N SER A 24 15.10 9.51 -9.43
CA SER A 24 16.32 9.18 -10.16
C SER A 24 16.06 8.38 -11.43
N GLU A 25 15.02 7.54 -11.43
CA GLU A 25 14.68 6.65 -12.54
C GLU A 25 13.62 7.24 -13.48
N GLU A 26 13.13 8.45 -13.19
CA GLU A 26 12.01 9.08 -13.92
C GLU A 26 10.75 8.19 -13.96
N ALA A 27 10.54 7.44 -12.87
CA ALA A 27 9.42 6.52 -12.70
C ALA A 27 8.07 7.23 -12.82
N LYS A 28 7.05 6.47 -13.21
CA LYS A 28 5.70 6.98 -13.45
C LYS A 28 4.79 6.85 -12.24
N ALA A 29 5.04 5.89 -11.36
CA ALA A 29 4.31 5.77 -10.11
C ALA A 29 5.13 5.05 -9.03
N ILE A 30 4.69 5.19 -7.79
CA ILE A 30 5.08 4.34 -6.68
C ILE A 30 3.83 3.59 -6.23
N TYR A 31 3.89 2.26 -6.24
CA TYR A 31 2.81 1.40 -5.77
C TYR A 31 3.18 0.76 -4.44
N PHE A 32 2.44 1.09 -3.37
CA PHE A 32 2.56 0.42 -2.09
C PHE A 32 1.59 -0.77 -2.03
N GLU A 33 2.12 -1.97 -2.17
CA GLU A 33 1.36 -3.22 -2.01
C GLU A 33 1.51 -3.76 -0.59
N TYR A 34 0.45 -4.35 -0.03
CA TYR A 34 0.54 -5.12 1.21
C TYR A 34 -0.28 -6.41 1.15
N ASP A 35 0.18 -7.45 1.82
CA ASP A 35 -0.48 -8.76 1.79
C ASP A 35 -1.34 -8.98 3.04
N LEU A 36 -2.64 -9.26 2.87
CA LEU A 36 -3.55 -9.43 4.01
C LEU A 36 -3.23 -10.69 4.83
N ASP A 37 -2.78 -11.78 4.22
CA ASP A 37 -2.56 -13.07 4.91
C ASP A 37 -1.10 -13.48 5.06
N ASN A 38 -0.16 -12.79 4.42
CA ASN A 38 1.27 -12.97 4.64
C ASN A 38 1.85 -11.88 5.55
N GLU A 39 1.66 -12.02 6.86
CA GLU A 39 2.24 -11.16 7.92
C GLU A 39 1.95 -9.63 7.79
N TRP A 40 1.00 -9.24 6.93
CA TRP A 40 0.82 -7.83 6.56
C TRP A 40 2.09 -7.23 5.96
N ASP A 41 2.94 -8.06 5.35
CA ASP A 41 4.14 -7.68 4.63
C ASP A 41 3.78 -6.70 3.52
N SER A 42 4.68 -5.77 3.24
CA SER A 42 4.45 -4.74 2.24
C SER A 42 5.71 -4.34 1.52
N GLN A 43 5.53 -3.78 0.33
CA GLN A 43 6.59 -3.34 -0.56
C GLN A 43 6.18 -2.03 -1.23
N PHE A 44 7.17 -1.19 -1.53
CA PHE A 44 7.02 -0.08 -2.45
C PHE A 44 7.64 -0.47 -3.78
N TYR A 45 6.82 -0.59 -4.82
CA TYR A 45 7.24 -0.84 -6.18
C TYR A 45 7.43 0.46 -6.95
N ILE A 46 8.52 0.55 -7.70
CA ILE A 46 8.83 1.69 -8.58
C ILE A 46 8.39 1.33 -9.99
N CYS A 47 7.27 1.90 -10.44
CA CYS A 47 6.62 1.53 -11.70
C CYS A 47 7.06 2.48 -12.83
N ASP A 48 7.43 1.93 -13.98
CA ASP A 48 7.83 2.68 -15.17
C ASP A 48 6.64 3.10 -16.06
N ASP A 49 5.45 2.58 -15.77
CA ASP A 49 4.18 2.98 -16.36
C ASP A 49 3.16 3.40 -15.28
N TYR A 50 2.09 4.10 -15.70
CA TYR A 50 0.99 4.50 -14.85
C TYR A 50 -0.27 4.78 -15.67
N MET A 51 -1.34 4.07 -15.36
CA MET A 51 -2.67 4.31 -15.94
C MET A 51 -3.59 5.00 -14.94
N PHE A 52 -4.34 5.98 -15.45
CA PHE A 52 -5.40 6.63 -14.68
C PHE A 52 -6.55 5.65 -14.40
N LEU A 53 -7.30 5.91 -13.33
CA LEU A 53 -8.38 5.02 -12.89
C LEU A 53 -9.44 4.80 -13.99
N GLU A 54 -9.68 5.79 -14.85
CA GLU A 54 -10.64 5.71 -15.95
C GLU A 54 -10.25 4.74 -17.07
N GLU A 55 -8.99 4.33 -17.13
CA GLU A 55 -8.49 3.40 -18.14
C GLU A 55 -8.81 1.94 -17.82
N ASP A 56 -9.21 1.63 -16.58
CA ASP A 56 -9.61 0.29 -16.12
C ASP A 56 -8.53 -0.78 -16.42
N ASP A 57 -7.27 -0.37 -16.28
CA ASP A 57 -6.07 -1.16 -16.54
C ASP A 57 -5.10 -0.99 -15.36
N GLU A 58 -4.87 -2.05 -14.59
CA GLU A 58 -3.94 -2.09 -13.46
C GLU A 58 -2.65 -2.85 -13.80
N ASP A 59 -2.46 -3.28 -15.06
CA ASP A 59 -1.27 -4.02 -15.48
C ASP A 59 0.01 -3.17 -15.31
N TRP A 60 -0.13 -1.83 -15.27
CA TRP A 60 0.98 -0.90 -14.96
C TRP A 60 1.65 -1.16 -13.60
N ALA A 61 0.93 -1.77 -12.65
CA ALA A 61 1.46 -2.11 -11.33
C ALA A 61 2.11 -3.50 -11.27
N SER A 62 2.10 -4.26 -12.37
CA SER A 62 2.64 -5.62 -12.45
C SER A 62 4.08 -5.70 -12.98
N ASP A 63 4.62 -4.58 -13.49
CA ASP A 63 6.02 -4.44 -13.91
C ASP A 63 6.65 -3.27 -13.16
N TRP A 64 7.84 -3.48 -12.61
CA TRP A 64 8.54 -2.50 -11.80
C TRP A 64 10.05 -2.56 -12.03
N THR A 65 10.70 -1.41 -11.89
CA THR A 65 12.15 -1.26 -12.10
C THR A 65 12.95 -1.52 -10.83
N ASP A 66 12.37 -1.22 -9.67
CA ASP A 66 12.96 -1.44 -8.36
C ASP A 66 11.87 -1.66 -7.29
N GLU A 67 12.27 -2.20 -6.14
CA GLU A 67 11.39 -2.44 -4.99
C GLU A 67 12.09 -2.10 -3.67
N ILE A 68 11.34 -1.50 -2.76
CA ILE A 68 11.81 -1.16 -1.41
C ILE A 68 10.94 -1.93 -0.42
N GLU A 69 11.59 -2.65 0.50
CA GLU A 69 10.90 -3.35 1.57
C GLU A 69 10.09 -2.37 2.44
N GLY A 70 8.79 -2.61 2.53
CA GLY A 70 7.87 -1.88 3.39
C GLY A 70 7.77 -2.51 4.78
N PRO A 71 7.04 -1.87 5.71
CA PRO A 71 6.82 -2.43 7.03
C PRO A 71 5.84 -3.61 7.01
N SER A 72 6.10 -4.61 7.85
CA SER A 72 5.11 -5.64 8.19
C SER A 72 4.35 -5.29 9.47
N LEU A 73 3.19 -5.92 9.67
CA LEU A 73 2.41 -5.80 10.90
C LEU A 73 1.60 -7.07 11.16
N GLY A 74 2.32 -8.15 11.50
CA GLY A 74 1.76 -9.49 11.68
C GLY A 74 0.55 -9.57 12.60
N GLU A 75 0.41 -8.69 13.60
CA GLU A 75 -0.79 -8.69 14.45
C GLU A 75 -2.08 -8.35 13.69
N LEU A 76 -2.02 -7.68 12.53
CA LEU A 76 -3.19 -7.52 11.66
C LEU A 76 -3.51 -8.81 10.90
N ALA A 77 -2.48 -9.51 10.39
CA ALA A 77 -2.64 -10.79 9.72
C ALA A 77 -3.20 -11.86 10.65
N ASP A 78 -2.74 -11.90 11.91
CA ASP A 78 -3.28 -12.76 12.96
C ASP A 78 -4.79 -12.53 13.15
N ILE A 79 -5.21 -11.25 13.28
CA ILE A 79 -6.64 -10.92 13.42
C ILE A 79 -7.42 -11.33 12.18
N TYR A 80 -6.88 -11.12 10.99
CA TYR A 80 -7.53 -11.50 9.73
C TYR A 80 -7.76 -13.01 9.64
N GLY A 81 -6.72 -13.81 9.89
CA GLY A 81 -6.79 -15.27 9.88
C GLY A 81 -7.70 -15.85 10.98
N GLU A 82 -7.60 -15.34 12.22
CA GLU A 82 -8.41 -15.81 13.35
C GLU A 82 -9.91 -15.58 13.16
N ASN A 83 -10.30 -14.61 12.32
CA ASN A 83 -11.70 -14.29 12.07
C ASN A 83 -12.24 -14.90 10.76
N GLY A 84 -11.49 -15.83 10.14
CA GLY A 84 -11.95 -16.56 8.97
C GLY A 84 -12.04 -15.71 7.72
N PHE A 85 -11.17 -14.71 7.58
CA PHE A 85 -11.01 -13.91 6.37
C PHE A 85 -12.28 -13.13 5.95
N ASP A 86 -12.94 -13.56 4.87
CA ASP A 86 -14.18 -12.99 4.34
C ASP A 86 -15.36 -13.98 4.39
N SER A 87 -15.21 -15.09 5.14
CA SER A 87 -16.17 -16.20 5.16
C SER A 87 -17.57 -15.87 5.65
N ASP A 88 -17.73 -14.79 6.44
CA ASP A 88 -19.03 -14.28 6.88
C ASP A 88 -19.06 -12.75 7.02
N LYS A 89 -20.25 -12.19 7.31
CA LYS A 89 -20.43 -10.74 7.42
C LYS A 89 -19.60 -10.08 8.52
N ARG A 90 -19.32 -10.81 9.60
CA ARG A 90 -18.47 -10.33 10.68
C ARG A 90 -17.02 -10.33 10.22
N ALA A 91 -16.57 -11.40 9.57
CA ALA A 91 -15.24 -11.54 9.00
C ALA A 91 -14.97 -10.39 8.00
N VAL A 92 -15.88 -10.17 7.04
CA VAL A 92 -15.84 -9.04 6.10
C VAL A 92 -15.74 -7.69 6.81
N GLY A 93 -16.55 -7.47 7.86
CA GLY A 93 -16.52 -6.22 8.62
C GLY A 93 -15.18 -5.99 9.35
N ILE A 94 -14.54 -7.06 9.81
CA ILE A 94 -13.21 -7.00 10.42
C ILE A 94 -12.16 -6.69 9.35
N THR A 95 -12.17 -7.41 8.23
CA THR A 95 -11.25 -7.22 7.10
C THR A 95 -11.29 -5.78 6.59
N LEU A 96 -12.47 -5.22 6.36
CA LEU A 96 -12.64 -3.81 5.96
C LEU A 96 -12.08 -2.84 7.01
N CYS A 97 -12.21 -3.15 8.30
CA CYS A 97 -11.65 -2.34 9.38
C CYS A 97 -10.12 -2.39 9.38
N LEU A 98 -9.51 -3.55 9.13
CA LEU A 98 -8.05 -3.70 9.04
C LEU A 98 -7.51 -2.93 7.83
N ILE A 99 -8.08 -3.13 6.64
CA ILE A 99 -7.76 -2.39 5.40
C ILE A 99 -7.84 -0.87 5.64
N ALA A 100 -8.95 -0.39 6.23
CA ALA A 100 -9.13 1.03 6.49
C ALA A 100 -8.04 1.60 7.44
N ARG A 101 -7.59 0.82 8.42
CA ARG A 101 -6.50 1.21 9.33
C ARG A 101 -5.15 1.28 8.63
N THR A 102 -4.89 0.36 7.70
CA THR A 102 -3.68 0.35 6.87
C THR A 102 -3.66 1.57 5.95
N VAL A 103 -4.73 1.80 5.20
CA VAL A 103 -4.88 2.98 4.33
C VAL A 103 -4.75 4.29 5.11
N CYS A 104 -5.38 4.41 6.29
CA CYS A 104 -5.24 5.60 7.12
C CYS A 104 -3.80 5.81 7.62
N SER A 105 -3.07 4.73 7.89
CA SER A 105 -1.65 4.80 8.29
C SER A 105 -0.78 5.25 7.12
N PHE A 106 -1.05 4.73 5.93
CA PHE A 106 -0.39 5.13 4.69
C PHE A 106 -0.59 6.59 4.33
N ILE A 107 -1.83 7.07 4.33
CA ILE A 107 -2.13 8.50 4.12
C ILE A 107 -1.42 9.36 5.17
N SER A 108 -1.35 8.89 6.43
CA SER A 108 -0.60 9.59 7.47
C SER A 108 0.92 9.58 7.25
N ALA A 109 1.48 8.54 6.65
CA ALA A 109 2.90 8.47 6.30
C ALA A 109 3.23 9.38 5.11
N CYS A 110 2.33 9.47 4.14
CA CYS A 110 2.42 10.38 2.99
C CYS A 110 2.20 11.86 3.37
N SER A 111 1.62 12.14 4.54
CA SER A 111 1.33 13.51 4.96
C SER A 111 2.59 14.38 5.04
N GLY A 112 2.59 15.50 4.31
CA GLY A 112 3.72 16.43 4.24
C GLY A 112 4.75 16.09 3.15
N VAL A 113 4.58 14.98 2.44
CA VAL A 113 5.36 14.66 1.23
C VAL A 113 4.82 15.50 0.07
N GLN A 114 5.72 16.17 -0.65
CA GLN A 114 5.41 16.79 -1.94
C GLN A 114 6.09 15.96 -3.02
N SER A 115 5.30 15.33 -3.87
CA SER A 115 5.79 14.52 -5.00
C SER A 115 4.98 14.87 -6.25
N SER A 116 5.65 14.92 -7.41
CA SER A 116 4.99 14.93 -8.72
C SER A 116 4.68 13.52 -9.24
N ILE A 117 5.22 12.50 -8.58
CA ILE A 117 5.04 11.09 -8.91
C ILE A 117 3.78 10.59 -8.17
N PRO A 118 2.78 10.03 -8.88
CA PRO A 118 1.65 9.32 -8.28
C PRO A 118 2.09 8.31 -7.24
N ILE A 119 1.42 8.32 -6.08
CA ILE A 119 1.63 7.37 -4.99
C ILE A 119 0.31 6.62 -4.79
N CYS A 120 0.37 5.30 -4.94
CA CYS A 120 -0.78 4.40 -4.94
C CYS A 120 -0.66 3.38 -3.81
N ILE A 121 -1.80 2.80 -3.40
CA ILE A 121 -1.87 1.73 -2.39
C ILE A 121 -2.90 0.68 -2.77
N GLY A 122 -2.58 -0.58 -2.54
CA GLY A 122 -3.46 -1.73 -2.74
C GLY A 122 -3.02 -2.89 -1.85
N PHE A 123 -3.94 -3.79 -1.51
CA PHE A 123 -3.52 -5.10 -1.03
C PHE A 123 -3.25 -6.04 -2.22
N HIS A 124 -2.60 -7.17 -1.98
CA HIS A 124 -2.34 -8.15 -3.03
C HIS A 124 -3.60 -8.57 -3.79
N ASP A 125 -3.55 -8.55 -5.12
CA ASP A 125 -4.69 -8.77 -6.02
C ASP A 125 -5.83 -7.74 -5.91
N GLN A 126 -5.62 -6.58 -5.26
CA GLN A 126 -6.63 -5.54 -5.21
C GLN A 126 -6.80 -4.85 -6.57
N ASP A 127 -8.01 -4.95 -7.12
CA ASP A 127 -8.42 -4.25 -8.33
C ASP A 127 -9.80 -3.58 -8.09
N PRO A 128 -9.91 -2.24 -8.18
CA PRO A 128 -8.89 -1.28 -8.58
C PRO A 128 -7.91 -0.89 -7.46
N ILE A 129 -6.72 -0.44 -7.83
CA ILE A 129 -5.71 0.12 -6.92
C ILE A 129 -6.16 1.51 -6.43
N MET A 130 -5.85 1.90 -5.19
CA MET A 130 -6.22 3.23 -4.67
C MET A 130 -5.17 4.28 -4.99
N ARG A 131 -5.58 5.39 -5.61
CA ARG A 131 -4.74 6.56 -5.88
C ARG A 131 -4.82 7.53 -4.70
N THR A 132 -3.68 7.99 -4.16
CA THR A 132 -3.67 8.88 -2.98
C THR A 132 -3.47 10.37 -3.30
N GLY A 133 -3.16 10.69 -4.56
CA GLY A 133 -3.13 12.04 -5.14
C GLY A 133 -4.45 12.39 -5.85
N ARG A 134 -4.71 13.69 -6.07
CA ARG A 134 -5.93 14.15 -6.77
C ARG A 134 -5.92 13.73 -8.24
N ASP A 135 -7.05 13.19 -8.67
CA ASP A 135 -7.51 13.13 -10.07
C ASP A 135 -7.25 14.43 -10.85
#